data_AF-A0AAD5XY25-F1
#
_entry.id   AF-A0AAD5XY25-F1
#
_cell.length_a   1.000
_cell.length_b   1.000
_cell.length_c   1.000
_cell.angle_alpha   90.00
_cell.angle_beta   90.00
_cell.angle_gamma   90.00
#
_symmetry.space_group_name_H-M   'P 1'
#
loop_
_entity.id
_entity.type
_entity.pdbx_description
1 polymer ?
#
loop_
_entity_poly.entity_id
_entity_poly.type
_entity_poly.pdbx_seq_one_letter_code
_entity_poly.pdbx_strand_id
1 'polypeptide(L)'
;MTKNELHYEIAFNKAKFLPLDGVELIKETSNTLQLKSIFHPTALLKKLDYLNPVIKSVSNNSINLNAVCIFEHFSGVKPGKWQQFDNKGLARFIQTEENVLILDLSMSGLKKNAEYSVMIFEAGDISSVPDSLGSCLKNLFTFKSTGDGELLIVKEIENLFIYDIIGRSLVVDEKNVGRNASSEAIAGIIARSAGFFQNEKMVCSCSGNTIWQEAKY
;
A
#
# COMPACT_ATOMS: atom_id res chain seq x y z
N MET A 1 3.13 -12.85 -24.03
CA MET A 1 3.13 -11.71 -23.09
C MET A 1 2.15 -12.06 -21.99
N THR A 2 2.66 -12.33 -20.80
CA THR A 2 1.91 -12.79 -19.64
C THR A 2 1.17 -11.58 -19.06
N LYS A 3 -0.16 -11.58 -19.12
CA LYS A 3 -1.07 -10.43 -18.86
C LYS A 3 -0.91 -9.73 -17.50
N ASN A 4 -0.12 -10.28 -16.57
CA ASN A 4 0.00 -9.81 -15.18
C ASN A 4 1.41 -9.35 -14.79
N GLU A 5 2.30 -9.08 -15.77
CA GLU A 5 3.64 -8.56 -15.47
C GLU A 5 3.62 -7.09 -15.07
N LEU A 6 4.27 -6.78 -13.95
CA LEU A 6 4.46 -5.44 -13.43
C LEU A 6 5.90 -4.98 -13.65
N HIS A 7 6.05 -3.71 -13.98
CA HIS A 7 7.33 -3.03 -14.15
C HIS A 7 7.69 -2.30 -12.87
N TYR A 8 8.91 -2.50 -12.40
CA TYR A 8 9.40 -1.96 -11.14
C TYR A 8 10.65 -1.12 -11.36
N GLU A 9 10.71 0.03 -10.69
CA GLU A 9 11.96 0.70 -10.38
C GLU A 9 12.22 0.54 -8.88
N ILE A 10 13.34 -0.08 -8.52
CA ILE A 10 13.71 -0.39 -7.15
C ILE A 10 15.03 0.29 -6.84
N ALA A 11 15.08 1.09 -5.78
CA ALA A 11 16.33 1.52 -5.17
C ALA A 11 16.89 0.40 -4.30
N PHE A 12 18.20 0.22 -4.29
CA PHE A 12 18.87 -0.70 -3.38
C PHE A 12 20.19 -0.10 -2.90
N ASN A 13 20.67 -0.57 -1.74
CA ASN A 13 21.92 -0.09 -1.15
C ASN A 13 22.90 -1.21 -0.79
N LYS A 14 22.53 -2.47 -1.04
CA LYS A 14 23.30 -3.66 -0.71
C LYS A 14 23.33 -4.62 -1.88
N ALA A 15 24.49 -5.26 -2.09
CA ALA A 15 24.71 -6.35 -3.03
C ALA A 15 24.36 -6.04 -4.50
N LYS A 16 24.54 -7.03 -5.38
CA LYS A 16 24.10 -7.00 -6.78
C LYS A 16 22.87 -7.89 -6.93
N PHE A 17 22.07 -7.64 -7.96
CA PHE A 17 20.94 -8.50 -8.28
C PHE A 17 21.39 -9.93 -8.60
N LEU A 18 20.69 -10.91 -8.01
CA LEU A 18 20.81 -12.32 -8.35
C LEU A 18 19.61 -12.73 -9.22
N PRO A 19 19.82 -13.50 -10.32
CA PRO A 19 18.73 -14.02 -11.14
C PRO A 19 17.66 -14.72 -10.31
N LEU A 20 16.40 -14.46 -10.63
CA LEU A 20 15.25 -14.92 -9.88
C LEU A 20 14.12 -15.31 -10.84
N ASP A 21 13.63 -16.54 -10.73
CA ASP A 21 12.53 -17.02 -11.57
C ASP A 21 11.29 -16.14 -11.44
N GLY A 22 10.69 -15.78 -12.58
CA GLY A 22 9.56 -14.84 -12.62
C GLY A 22 9.96 -13.37 -12.47
N VAL A 23 11.26 -13.05 -12.52
CA VAL A 23 11.79 -11.69 -12.56
C VAL A 23 12.78 -11.54 -13.72
N GLU A 24 12.47 -10.61 -14.63
CA GLU A 24 13.36 -10.20 -15.72
C GLU A 24 14.09 -8.93 -15.31
N LEU A 25 15.43 -8.96 -15.31
CA LEU A 25 16.24 -7.76 -15.15
C LEU A 25 16.30 -6.99 -16.47
N ILE A 26 15.76 -5.78 -16.49
CA ILE A 26 15.83 -4.86 -17.65
C ILE A 26 17.12 -4.05 -17.59
N LYS A 27 17.44 -3.47 -16.42
CA LYS A 27 18.59 -2.60 -16.21
C LYS A 27 19.03 -2.61 -14.75
N GLU A 28 20.33 -2.68 -14.51
CA GLU A 28 20.94 -2.48 -13.19
C GLU A 28 21.90 -1.29 -13.27
N THR A 29 21.83 -0.42 -12.27
CA THR A 29 22.81 0.66 -12.03
C THR A 29 23.49 0.44 -10.68
N SER A 30 24.28 1.40 -10.21
CA SER A 30 24.93 1.32 -8.89
C SER A 30 23.96 1.28 -7.70
N ASN A 31 22.73 1.75 -7.87
CA ASN A 31 21.75 1.86 -6.78
C ASN A 31 20.29 1.69 -7.23
N THR A 32 20.03 1.34 -8.48
CA THR A 32 18.68 1.07 -8.99
C THR A 32 18.59 -0.17 -9.87
N LEU A 33 17.48 -0.89 -9.73
CA LEU A 33 17.07 -1.98 -10.59
C LEU A 33 15.79 -1.59 -11.34
N GLN A 34 15.77 -1.87 -12.64
CA GLN A 34 14.56 -1.91 -13.44
C GLN A 34 14.24 -3.36 -13.75
N LEU A 35 13.08 -3.82 -13.28
CA LEU A 35 12.66 -5.22 -13.35
C LEU A 35 11.29 -5.33 -14.01
N LYS A 36 11.04 -6.42 -14.74
CA LYS A 36 9.68 -6.94 -14.90
C LYS A 36 9.49 -8.10 -13.94
N SER A 37 8.34 -8.20 -13.30
CA SER A 37 8.05 -9.33 -12.44
C SER A 37 6.60 -9.75 -12.52
N ILE A 38 6.38 -11.06 -12.41
CA ILE A 38 5.06 -11.65 -12.17
C ILE A 38 4.61 -11.52 -10.71
N PHE A 39 5.51 -11.12 -9.81
CA PHE A 39 5.20 -10.92 -8.40
C PHE A 39 4.68 -9.50 -8.16
N HIS A 40 3.72 -9.39 -7.24
CA HIS A 40 3.24 -8.12 -6.72
C HIS A 40 4.24 -7.46 -5.77
N PRO A 41 4.13 -6.14 -5.49
CA PRO A 41 5.15 -5.36 -4.80
C PRO A 41 5.68 -6.01 -3.51
N THR A 42 4.81 -6.39 -2.58
CA THR A 42 5.23 -6.95 -1.30
C THR A 42 5.84 -8.35 -1.44
N ALA A 43 5.35 -9.19 -2.37
CA ALA A 43 5.96 -10.48 -2.65
C ALA A 43 7.34 -10.36 -3.29
N LEU A 44 7.52 -9.37 -4.18
CA LEU A 44 8.79 -9.05 -4.81
C LEU A 44 9.80 -8.51 -3.78
N LEU A 45 9.38 -7.57 -2.92
CA LEU A 45 10.21 -7.03 -1.84
C LEU A 45 10.76 -8.14 -0.93
N LYS A 46 9.92 -9.10 -0.55
CA LYS A 46 10.36 -10.26 0.25
C LYS A 46 11.43 -11.09 -0.44
N LYS A 47 11.26 -11.37 -1.74
CA LYS A 47 12.26 -12.13 -2.51
C LYS A 47 13.57 -11.36 -2.71
N LEU A 48 13.52 -10.04 -2.62
CA LEU A 48 14.65 -9.15 -2.80
C LEU A 48 15.21 -8.58 -1.49
N ASP A 49 14.80 -9.05 -0.31
CA ASP A 49 15.14 -8.43 0.98
C ASP A 49 16.66 -8.30 1.21
N TYR A 50 17.46 -9.22 0.65
CA TYR A 50 18.92 -9.16 0.68
C TYR A 50 19.52 -7.88 0.07
N LEU A 51 18.80 -7.21 -0.83
CA LEU A 51 19.17 -5.92 -1.44
C LEU A 51 18.81 -4.72 -0.56
N ASN A 52 18.03 -4.92 0.50
CA ASN A 52 17.30 -3.91 1.25
C ASN A 52 16.55 -2.95 0.28
N PRO A 53 15.59 -3.50 -0.49
CA PRO A 53 14.98 -2.83 -1.62
C PRO A 53 13.95 -1.78 -1.19
N VAL A 54 13.86 -0.70 -1.96
CA VAL A 54 12.80 0.31 -1.86
C VAL A 54 12.16 0.48 -3.22
N ILE A 55 10.88 0.15 -3.35
CA ILE A 55 10.14 0.40 -4.58
C ILE A 55 9.97 1.91 -4.75
N LYS A 56 10.53 2.45 -5.82
CA LYS A 56 10.34 3.84 -6.23
C LYS A 56 9.08 4.01 -7.07
N SER A 57 8.80 3.05 -7.95
CA SER A 57 7.62 3.06 -8.79
C SER A 57 7.25 1.65 -9.22
N VAL A 58 5.96 1.44 -9.45
CA VAL A 58 5.39 0.23 -10.06
C VAL A 58 4.49 0.68 -11.20
N SER A 59 4.43 -0.05 -12.31
CA SER A 59 3.40 0.20 -13.32
C SER A 59 3.01 -1.09 -14.02
N ASN A 60 1.83 -1.04 -14.63
CA ASN A 60 1.50 -1.90 -15.75
C ASN A 60 1.74 -1.08 -17.04
N ASN A 61 2.47 -1.61 -18.03
CA ASN A 61 3.02 -0.86 -19.18
C ASN A 61 2.07 0.11 -19.88
N SER A 62 0.77 -0.15 -19.79
CA SER A 62 -0.23 0.60 -20.53
C SER A 62 -0.97 1.64 -19.69
N ILE A 63 -0.92 1.53 -18.35
CA ILE A 63 -1.62 2.44 -17.44
C ILE A 63 -0.68 2.86 -16.31
N ASN A 64 -0.30 4.13 -16.33
CA ASN A 64 0.50 4.77 -15.28
C ASN A 64 -0.39 5.44 -14.23
N LEU A 65 -1.41 4.73 -13.74
CA LEU A 65 -2.25 5.19 -12.63
C LEU A 65 -1.93 4.34 -11.41
N ASN A 66 -1.40 5.00 -10.38
CA ASN A 66 -1.11 4.41 -9.09
C ASN A 66 -1.63 5.29 -7.97
N ALA A 67 -1.96 4.65 -6.86
CA ALA A 67 -2.25 5.33 -5.61
C ALA A 67 -1.58 4.60 -4.45
N VAL A 68 -1.45 5.30 -3.34
CA VAL A 68 -0.88 4.80 -2.10
C VAL A 68 -1.74 5.27 -0.94
N CYS A 69 -1.89 4.44 0.08
CA CYS A 69 -2.50 4.82 1.35
C CYS A 69 -1.59 4.35 2.47
N ILE A 70 -1.13 5.28 3.29
CA ILE A 70 -0.36 4.98 4.50
C ILE A 70 -1.36 5.00 5.65
N PHE A 71 -1.39 3.91 6.41
CA PHE A 71 -2.31 3.78 7.52
C PHE A 71 -1.71 4.36 8.78
N GLU A 72 -2.44 5.31 9.37
CA GLU A 72 -2.13 5.85 10.69
C GLU A 72 -3.16 5.32 11.69
N HIS A 73 -2.70 5.04 12.91
CA HIS A 73 -3.58 4.69 14.01
C HIS A 73 -3.85 5.91 14.89
N PHE A 74 -5.13 6.13 15.20
CA PHE A 74 -5.60 7.33 15.91
C PHE A 74 -6.06 7.07 17.35
N SER A 75 -5.90 5.86 17.89
CA SER A 75 -6.38 5.57 19.25
C SER A 75 -5.66 6.46 20.29
N GLY A 76 -6.46 7.20 21.06
CA GLY A 76 -5.95 8.10 22.10
C GLY A 76 -5.41 9.45 21.61
N VAL A 77 -5.54 9.78 20.32
CA VAL A 77 -5.18 11.12 19.80
C VAL A 77 -6.27 12.11 20.19
N LYS A 78 -5.93 13.10 21.02
CA LYS A 78 -6.86 14.19 21.35
C LYS A 78 -7.24 14.95 20.07
N PRO A 79 -8.52 15.35 19.89
CA PRO A 79 -8.93 16.18 18.76
C PRO A 79 -7.99 17.37 18.56
N GLY A 80 -7.52 17.59 17.34
CA GLY A 80 -6.59 18.68 17.00
C GLY A 80 -5.10 18.41 17.26
N LYS A 81 -4.69 17.17 17.55
CA LYS A 81 -3.26 16.77 17.59
C LYS A 81 -2.93 15.81 16.45
N TRP A 82 -1.80 16.03 15.78
CA TRP A 82 -1.25 15.11 14.78
C TRP A 82 -0.41 14.04 15.48
N GLN A 83 -0.71 12.75 15.29
CA GLN A 83 0.10 11.66 15.84
C GLN A 83 0.85 10.97 14.70
N GLN A 84 1.96 11.58 14.28
CA GLN A 84 2.74 11.16 13.11
C GLN A 84 3.64 9.92 13.35
N PHE A 85 3.31 9.03 14.30
CA PHE A 85 4.27 8.04 14.81
C PHE A 85 3.76 6.59 14.93
N ASP A 86 2.50 6.30 14.59
CA ASP A 86 1.97 4.93 14.69
C ASP A 86 1.44 4.43 13.34
N ASN A 87 2.33 4.40 12.35
CA ASN A 87 2.03 3.79 11.06
C ASN A 87 1.74 2.29 11.26
N LYS A 88 0.56 1.83 10.83
CA LYS A 88 0.13 0.42 10.95
C LYS A 88 0.26 -0.36 9.67
N GLY A 89 0.52 0.29 8.54
CA GLY A 89 0.59 -0.39 7.27
C GLY A 89 0.63 0.51 6.05
N LEU A 90 0.61 -0.14 4.89
CA LEU A 90 0.70 0.45 3.57
C LEU A 90 -0.20 -0.30 2.60
N ALA A 91 -1.02 0.44 1.86
CA ALA A 91 -1.72 -0.04 0.68
C ALA A 91 -1.13 0.59 -0.59
N ARG A 92 -0.86 -0.22 -1.59
CA ARG A 92 -0.46 0.20 -2.94
C ARG A 92 -1.55 -0.21 -3.92
N PHE A 93 -1.98 0.73 -4.74
CA PHE A 93 -3.01 0.55 -5.75
C PHE A 93 -2.39 0.68 -7.12
N ILE A 94 -2.61 -0.32 -7.99
CA ILE A 94 -2.08 -0.36 -9.34
C ILE A 94 -3.25 -0.64 -10.29
N GLN A 95 -3.54 0.31 -11.19
CA GLN A 95 -4.59 0.13 -12.20
C GLN A 95 -4.06 -0.73 -13.36
N THR A 96 -4.84 -1.72 -13.78
CA THR A 96 -4.55 -2.52 -14.99
C THR A 96 -5.53 -2.20 -16.11
N GLU A 97 -5.20 -2.62 -17.33
CA GLU A 97 -6.01 -2.40 -18.55
C GLU A 97 -7.40 -3.02 -18.50
N GLU A 98 -7.59 -4.08 -17.72
CA GLU A 98 -8.83 -4.88 -17.74
C GLU A 98 -9.91 -4.31 -16.78
N ASN A 99 -9.85 -3.02 -16.46
CA ASN A 99 -10.69 -2.37 -15.42
C ASN A 99 -10.57 -3.06 -14.06
N VAL A 100 -9.40 -3.66 -13.80
CA VAL A 100 -9.05 -4.29 -12.52
C VAL A 100 -8.10 -3.38 -11.76
N LEU A 101 -8.38 -3.22 -10.48
CA LEU A 101 -7.49 -2.58 -9.52
C LEU A 101 -6.78 -3.65 -8.71
N ILE A 102 -5.45 -3.66 -8.74
CA ILE A 102 -4.65 -4.46 -7.82
C ILE A 102 -4.44 -3.63 -6.55
N LEU A 103 -4.91 -4.16 -5.41
CA LEU A 103 -4.63 -3.67 -4.08
C LEU A 103 -3.63 -4.60 -3.39
N ASP A 104 -2.41 -4.12 -3.20
CA ASP A 104 -1.37 -4.76 -2.38
C ASP A 104 -1.35 -4.10 -1.00
N LEU A 105 -1.77 -4.85 0.02
CA LEU A 105 -2.00 -4.36 1.38
C LEU A 105 -1.12 -5.11 2.38
N SER A 106 -0.35 -4.35 3.14
CA SER A 106 0.53 -4.84 4.18
C SER A 106 0.29 -4.08 5.48
N MET A 107 0.05 -4.79 6.58
CA MET A 107 -0.18 -4.19 7.90
C MET A 107 0.47 -5.01 9.02
N SER A 108 0.82 -4.34 10.10
CA SER A 108 1.37 -4.95 11.31
C SER A 108 0.77 -4.32 12.56
N GLY A 109 0.85 -5.03 13.69
CA GLY A 109 0.31 -4.56 14.97
C GLY A 109 -1.23 -4.70 15.08
N LEU A 110 -1.84 -5.55 14.26
CA LEU A 110 -3.24 -5.92 14.36
C LEU A 110 -3.47 -6.87 15.54
N LYS A 111 -4.68 -6.88 16.10
CA LYS A 111 -5.11 -7.93 17.03
C LYS A 111 -4.98 -9.30 16.37
N LYS A 112 -4.34 -10.25 17.06
CA LYS A 112 -4.01 -11.59 16.57
C LYS A 112 -5.26 -12.42 16.27
N ASN A 113 -5.27 -13.14 15.16
CA ASN A 113 -6.36 -14.03 14.74
C ASN A 113 -7.76 -13.37 14.71
N ALA A 114 -7.83 -12.05 14.54
CA ALA A 114 -9.08 -11.30 14.49
C ALA A 114 -9.52 -11.07 13.03
N GLU A 115 -10.82 -10.90 12.82
CA GLU A 115 -11.40 -10.68 11.50
C GLU A 115 -11.61 -9.20 11.26
N TYR A 116 -11.18 -8.70 10.11
CA TYR A 116 -11.22 -7.30 9.72
C TYR A 116 -11.90 -7.12 8.37
N SER A 117 -12.47 -5.94 8.15
CA SER A 117 -13.00 -5.48 6.86
C SER A 117 -12.13 -4.38 6.30
N VAL A 118 -11.90 -4.40 4.98
CA VAL A 118 -11.24 -3.33 4.24
C VAL A 118 -12.31 -2.58 3.45
N MET A 119 -12.44 -1.28 3.69
CA MET A 119 -13.54 -0.46 3.20
C MET A 119 -13.05 0.87 2.63
N ILE A 120 -13.78 1.42 1.67
CA ILE A 120 -13.58 2.77 1.15
C ILE A 120 -14.69 3.66 1.68
N PHE A 121 -14.32 4.76 2.31
CA PHE A 121 -15.23 5.77 2.84
C PHE A 121 -15.23 7.03 1.96
N GLU A 122 -16.29 7.82 2.09
CA GLU A 122 -16.55 8.96 1.22
C GLU A 122 -15.46 10.04 1.31
N ALA A 123 -15.09 10.42 2.53
CA ALA A 123 -14.16 11.51 2.79
C ALA A 123 -12.76 10.99 3.11
N GLY A 124 -11.74 11.61 2.52
CA GLY A 124 -10.35 11.51 2.97
C GLY A 124 -10.05 12.45 4.14
N ASP A 125 -11.02 12.68 5.03
CA ASP A 125 -10.81 13.42 6.27
C ASP A 125 -10.57 12.42 7.40
N ILE A 126 -9.35 12.44 7.95
CA ILE A 126 -8.92 11.56 9.04
C ILE A 126 -8.70 12.34 10.34
N SER A 127 -9.20 13.59 10.42
CA SER A 127 -9.02 14.45 11.59
C SER A 127 -9.80 14.01 12.83
N SER A 128 -10.90 13.28 12.64
CA SER A 128 -11.76 12.75 13.71
C SER A 128 -12.43 11.45 13.27
N VAL A 129 -11.67 10.37 13.17
CA VAL A 129 -12.18 9.05 12.80
C VAL A 129 -13.01 8.48 13.97
N PRO A 130 -14.24 7.96 13.74
CA PRO A 130 -14.87 7.71 12.45
C PRO A 130 -15.76 8.84 11.93
N ASP A 131 -16.11 9.82 12.75
CA ASP A 131 -17.13 10.84 12.47
C ASP A 131 -16.87 11.67 11.20
N SER A 132 -15.60 11.89 10.86
CA SER A 132 -15.16 12.66 9.69
C SER A 132 -15.12 11.88 8.38
N LEU A 133 -15.27 10.55 8.40
CA LEU A 133 -15.11 9.69 7.21
C LEU A 133 -16.29 9.77 6.24
N GLY A 134 -17.45 10.25 6.69
CA GLY A 134 -18.70 10.20 5.91
C GLY A 134 -19.23 8.77 5.73
N SER A 135 -19.92 8.50 4.63
CA SER A 135 -20.54 7.18 4.39
C SER A 135 -19.52 6.15 3.89
N CYS A 136 -19.69 4.88 4.30
CA CYS A 136 -18.98 3.77 3.66
C CYS A 136 -19.54 3.58 2.23
N LEU A 137 -18.67 3.73 1.23
CA LEU A 137 -19.02 3.60 -0.18
C LEU A 137 -18.93 2.16 -0.66
N LYS A 138 -17.88 1.44 -0.23
CA LYS A 138 -17.62 0.07 -0.70
C LYS A 138 -16.89 -0.73 0.37
N ASN A 139 -17.43 -1.89 0.73
CA ASN A 139 -16.67 -2.93 1.43
C ASN A 139 -15.96 -3.77 0.37
N LEU A 140 -14.63 -3.77 0.39
CA LEU A 140 -13.81 -4.44 -0.62
C LEU A 140 -13.72 -5.94 -0.33
N PHE A 141 -13.35 -6.30 0.90
CA PHE A 141 -13.23 -7.68 1.35
C PHE A 141 -13.00 -7.75 2.86
N THR A 142 -13.14 -8.95 3.41
CA THR A 142 -12.75 -9.28 4.79
C THR A 142 -11.50 -10.17 4.80
N PHE A 143 -10.70 -10.06 5.86
CA PHE A 143 -9.54 -10.91 6.09
C PHE A 143 -9.43 -11.29 7.56
N LYS A 144 -8.63 -12.32 7.85
CA LYS A 144 -8.23 -12.68 9.21
C LYS A 144 -6.75 -12.39 9.38
N SER A 145 -6.39 -11.64 10.42
CA SER A 145 -4.99 -11.38 10.76
C SER A 145 -4.27 -12.66 11.18
N THR A 146 -2.95 -12.69 11.00
CA THR A 146 -2.12 -13.83 11.42
C THR A 146 -2.02 -13.94 12.94
N GLY A 147 -1.44 -15.05 13.42
CA GLY A 147 -1.11 -15.24 14.85
C GLY A 147 -0.11 -14.21 15.40
N ASP A 148 0.58 -13.49 14.52
CA ASP A 148 1.53 -12.43 14.86
C ASP A 148 0.94 -11.03 14.74
N GLY A 149 -0.33 -10.92 14.35
CA GLY A 149 -0.99 -9.62 14.22
C GLY A 149 -0.61 -8.89 12.93
N GLU A 150 -0.35 -9.65 11.87
CA GLU A 150 0.05 -9.12 10.58
C GLU A 150 -1.00 -9.41 9.50
N LEU A 151 -0.92 -8.63 8.43
CA LEU A 151 -1.65 -8.83 7.20
C LEU A 151 -0.71 -8.60 6.03
N LEU A 152 -0.74 -9.52 5.08
CA LEU A 152 -0.13 -9.36 3.78
C LEU A 152 -1.05 -9.99 2.75
N ILE A 153 -1.67 -9.16 1.94
CA ILE A 153 -2.66 -9.63 0.97
C ILE A 153 -2.59 -8.81 -0.30
N VAL A 154 -2.73 -9.51 -1.42
CA VAL A 154 -2.97 -8.88 -2.71
C VAL A 154 -4.35 -9.27 -3.20
N LYS A 155 -5.13 -8.27 -3.62
CA LYS A 155 -6.46 -8.47 -4.21
C LYS A 155 -6.63 -7.72 -5.50
N GLU A 156 -7.16 -8.43 -6.48
CA GLU A 156 -7.72 -7.88 -7.70
C GLU A 156 -9.18 -7.49 -7.41
N ILE A 157 -9.54 -6.25 -7.75
CA ILE A 157 -10.86 -5.70 -7.54
C ILE A 157 -11.37 -5.20 -8.88
N GLU A 158 -12.37 -5.90 -9.42
CA GLU A 158 -13.01 -5.54 -10.67
C GLU A 158 -13.87 -4.27 -10.52
N ASN A 159 -13.96 -3.51 -11.61
CA ASN A 159 -14.84 -2.33 -11.71
C ASN A 159 -14.60 -1.32 -10.57
N LEU A 160 -13.33 -1.10 -10.23
CA LEU A 160 -12.92 -0.04 -9.32
C LEU A 160 -11.75 0.70 -9.96
N PHE A 161 -11.85 2.03 -10.00
CA PHE A 161 -10.84 2.84 -10.65
C PHE A 161 -10.13 3.77 -9.67
N ILE A 162 -8.83 3.95 -9.87
CA ILE A 162 -8.01 4.83 -9.03
C ILE A 162 -8.57 6.26 -8.98
N TYR A 163 -9.06 6.79 -10.10
CA TYR A 163 -9.61 8.15 -10.14
C TYR A 163 -10.89 8.31 -9.32
N ASP A 164 -11.64 7.23 -9.07
CA ASP A 164 -12.87 7.25 -8.24
C ASP A 164 -12.56 7.25 -6.74
N ILE A 165 -11.34 6.86 -6.36
CA ILE A 165 -10.96 6.60 -4.97
C ILE A 165 -9.86 7.55 -4.45
N ILE A 166 -9.16 8.28 -5.32
CA ILE A 166 -8.19 9.30 -4.89
C ILE A 166 -8.90 10.37 -4.04
N GLY A 167 -8.27 10.74 -2.92
CA GLY A 167 -8.80 11.73 -1.98
C GLY A 167 -9.86 11.16 -1.03
N ARG A 168 -10.20 9.88 -1.16
CA ARG A 168 -11.03 9.15 -0.21
C ARG A 168 -10.17 8.48 0.86
N SER A 169 -10.81 7.88 1.85
CA SER A 169 -10.12 7.08 2.87
C SER A 169 -10.27 5.59 2.61
N LEU A 170 -9.18 4.85 2.82
CA LEU A 170 -9.19 3.40 2.98
C LEU A 170 -9.19 3.11 4.48
N VAL A 171 -10.14 2.29 4.93
CA VAL A 171 -10.39 1.99 6.33
C VAL A 171 -10.27 0.49 6.57
N VAL A 172 -9.58 0.11 7.62
CA VAL A 172 -9.44 -1.26 8.11
C VAL A 172 -9.96 -1.33 9.54
N ASP A 173 -10.94 -2.19 9.77
CA ASP A 173 -11.66 -2.24 11.05
C ASP A 173 -12.09 -3.66 11.41
N GLU A 174 -12.17 -3.99 12.70
CA GLU A 174 -12.59 -5.32 13.17
C GLU A 174 -14.06 -5.56 12.77
N LYS A 175 -14.42 -6.74 12.24
CA LYS A 175 -15.68 -7.04 11.52
C LYS A 175 -17.01 -6.85 12.30
N ASN A 176 -16.99 -6.29 13.50
CA ASN A 176 -18.20 -6.09 14.33
C ASN A 176 -18.93 -4.76 14.10
N VAL A 177 -18.61 -4.02 13.04
CA VAL A 177 -19.16 -2.69 12.78
C VAL A 177 -19.89 -2.73 11.45
N GLY A 178 -21.20 -2.46 11.44
CA GLY A 178 -22.06 -2.63 10.26
C GLY A 178 -21.60 -1.88 9.00
N ARG A 179 -22.18 -0.71 8.71
CA ARG A 179 -21.71 0.16 7.61
C ARG A 179 -20.89 1.36 8.09
N ASN A 180 -20.72 1.52 9.41
CA ASN A 180 -20.00 2.63 10.02
C ASN A 180 -18.68 2.10 10.57
N ALA A 181 -17.61 2.90 10.48
CA ALA A 181 -16.34 2.57 11.12
C ALA A 181 -16.43 2.76 12.65
N SER A 182 -15.63 2.01 13.41
CA SER A 182 -15.46 2.15 14.86
C SER A 182 -14.48 3.26 15.21
N SER A 183 -14.39 3.60 16.50
CA SER A 183 -13.35 4.50 17.02
C SER A 183 -11.94 3.92 16.93
N GLU A 184 -11.81 2.60 16.79
CA GLU A 184 -10.53 1.90 16.69
C GLU A 184 -10.13 1.64 15.23
N ALA A 185 -10.93 2.13 14.28
CA ALA A 185 -10.67 1.95 12.87
C ALA A 185 -9.32 2.57 12.46
N ILE A 186 -8.55 1.81 11.70
CA ILE A 186 -7.30 2.26 11.12
C ILE A 186 -7.64 2.87 9.77
N ALA A 187 -7.24 4.11 9.53
CA ALA A 187 -7.59 4.83 8.32
C ALA A 187 -6.36 5.49 7.69
N GLY A 188 -6.44 5.72 6.39
CA GLY A 188 -5.49 6.54 5.67
C GLY A 188 -6.11 7.13 4.41
N ILE A 189 -5.53 8.23 3.93
CA ILE A 189 -6.00 8.89 2.71
C ILE A 189 -5.36 8.20 1.51
N ILE A 190 -6.19 7.87 0.51
CA ILE A 190 -5.75 7.35 -0.77
C ILE A 190 -5.17 8.50 -1.59
N ALA A 191 -3.85 8.61 -1.61
CA ALA A 191 -3.11 9.63 -2.32
C ALA A 191 -2.61 9.14 -3.68
N ARG A 192 -2.43 10.06 -4.64
CA ARG A 192 -1.75 9.75 -5.91
C ARG A 192 -0.32 9.32 -5.64
N SER A 193 0.13 8.27 -6.33
CA SER A 193 1.52 7.84 -6.32
C SER A 193 2.11 7.98 -7.72
N ALA A 194 3.43 8.13 -7.79
CA ALA A 194 4.11 8.29 -9.07
C ALA A 194 4.00 7.02 -9.93
N GLY A 195 3.75 7.21 -11.22
CA GLY A 195 3.95 6.19 -12.23
C GLY A 195 5.43 5.86 -12.45
N PHE A 196 5.69 4.77 -13.16
CA PHE A 196 7.03 4.42 -13.63
C PHE A 196 7.61 5.59 -14.46
N PHE A 197 8.84 6.01 -14.15
CA PHE A 197 9.52 7.19 -14.71
C PHE A 197 8.89 8.58 -14.43
N GLN A 198 7.90 8.70 -13.54
CA GLN A 198 7.25 9.99 -13.28
C GLN A 198 7.75 10.73 -12.03
N ASN A 199 8.71 10.19 -11.29
CA ASN A 199 9.25 10.81 -10.08
C ASN A 199 10.71 11.24 -10.27
N GLU A 200 10.93 12.41 -10.89
CA GLU A 200 12.26 13.04 -11.02
C GLU A 200 12.67 13.86 -9.77
N LYS A 201 11.99 13.68 -8.63
CA LYS A 201 12.32 14.42 -7.40
C LYS A 201 13.67 13.93 -6.84
N MET A 202 14.71 14.75 -7.00
CA MET A 202 16.05 14.50 -6.46
C MET A 202 16.23 14.92 -5.00
N VAL A 203 15.34 15.76 -4.46
CA VAL A 203 15.49 16.36 -3.11
C VAL A 203 14.19 16.20 -2.33
N CYS A 204 14.27 15.62 -1.13
CA CYS A 204 13.22 15.68 -0.11
C CYS A 204 13.65 16.64 1.00
N SER A 205 12.75 17.54 1.43
CA SER A 205 12.95 18.39 2.63
C SER A 205 12.61 17.67 3.93
N CYS A 206 12.19 16.41 3.85
CA CYS A 206 11.95 15.55 5.00
C CYS A 206 13.28 15.14 5.65
N SER A 207 13.26 14.79 6.93
CA SER A 207 14.44 14.30 7.65
C SER A 207 15.07 13.04 7.04
N GLY A 208 14.39 12.38 6.10
CA GLY A 208 14.84 11.15 5.45
C GLY A 208 14.87 9.95 6.40
N ASN A 209 14.42 10.12 7.65
CA ASN A 209 14.40 9.07 8.64
C ASN A 209 13.28 8.08 8.34
N THR A 210 13.60 6.78 8.44
CA THR A 210 12.61 5.71 8.40
C THR A 210 11.74 5.78 9.65
N ILE A 211 10.50 6.26 9.52
CA ILE A 211 9.51 6.28 10.61
C ILE A 211 8.81 4.93 10.73
N TRP A 212 8.69 4.19 9.63
CA TRP A 212 8.12 2.85 9.59
C TRP A 212 8.71 2.07 8.41
N GLN A 213 8.90 0.77 8.59
CA GLN A 213 9.31 -0.15 7.54
C GLN A 213 8.40 -1.36 7.55
N GLU A 214 8.02 -1.84 6.37
CA GLU A 214 7.32 -3.10 6.20
C GLU A 214 8.10 -4.21 6.91
N ALA A 215 7.41 -5.07 7.67
CA ALA A 215 8.06 -6.06 8.54
C ALA A 215 9.09 -6.86 7.74
N LYS A 216 10.36 -6.82 8.20
CA LYS A 216 11.42 -7.70 7.72
C LYS A 216 11.16 -9.07 8.33
N TYR A 217 11.09 -10.09 7.49
CA TYR A 217 10.96 -11.49 7.90
C TYR A 217 12.28 -12.20 7.69
#